data_AF-A0A962Z2F7-F1
#
_entry.id   AF-A0A962Z2F7-F1
#
_cell.length_a   1.000
_cell.length_b   1.000
_cell.length_c   1.000
_cell.angle_alpha   90.00
_cell.angle_beta   90.00
_cell.angle_gamma   90.00
#
_symmetry.space_group_name_H-M   'P 1'
#
loop_
_entity.id
_entity.type
_entity.pdbx_description
1 polymer ?
#
loop_
_entity_poly.entity_id
_entity_poly.type
_entity_poly.pdbx_seq_one_letter_code
_entity_poly.pdbx_strand_id
1 'polypeptide(L)' 'MKFSQLKIGDRFHYRNADFTKTGPLQAVADGSSSAQLIMRSAEVRTLDEQAEPNSTGLSVREQLH' A
#
# COMPACT_ATOMS: atom_id res chain seq x y z
N MET A 1 2.14 6.83 -3.50
CA MET A 1 2.61 5.63 -4.25
C MET A 1 1.64 5.31 -5.38
N LYS A 2 1.95 4.34 -6.26
CA LYS A 2 1.04 3.95 -7.36
C LYS A 2 0.21 2.72 -7.00
N PHE A 3 -1.01 2.59 -7.54
CA PHE A 3 -1.87 1.43 -7.30
C PHE A 3 -1.20 0.10 -7.66
N SER A 4 -0.38 0.06 -8.71
CA SER A 4 0.36 -1.15 -9.09
C SER A 4 1.37 -1.62 -8.03
N GLN A 5 1.77 -0.78 -7.09
CA GLN A 5 2.74 -1.09 -6.03
C GLN A 5 2.09 -1.65 -4.77
N LEU A 6 0.76 -1.50 -4.62
CA LEU A 6 0.00 -2.12 -3.53
C LEU A 6 -0.04 -3.64 -3.68
N LYS A 7 -0.05 -4.35 -2.56
CA LYS A 7 -0.35 -5.78 -2.50
C LYS A 7 -1.86 -5.99 -2.40
N ILE A 8 -2.31 -7.17 -2.81
CA ILE A 8 -3.69 -7.58 -2.58
C ILE A 8 -3.89 -7.73 -1.07
N GLY A 9 -4.94 -7.12 -0.53
CA GLY A 9 -5.21 -6.99 0.89
C GLY A 9 -4.88 -5.61 1.47
N ASP A 10 -4.04 -4.81 0.82
CA ASP A 10 -3.67 -3.49 1.35
C ASP A 10 -4.84 -2.50 1.28
N ARG A 11 -5.01 -1.74 2.36
CA ARG A 11 -5.93 -0.59 2.42
C ARG A 11 -5.24 0.67 1.94
N PHE A 12 -5.94 1.44 1.11
CA PHE A 12 -5.43 2.66 0.52
C PHE A 12 -6.54 3.70 0.31
N HIS A 13 -6.18 4.96 0.36
CA HIS A 13 -7.04 6.10 0.07
C HIS A 13 -6.88 6.53 -1.39
N TYR A 14 -8.01 6.73 -2.07
CA TYR A 14 -8.09 7.16 -3.47
C TYR A 14 -9.37 7.99 -3.71
N ARG A 15 -9.25 9.16 -4.35
CA ARG A 15 -10.39 10.04 -4.68
C ARG A 15 -11.35 10.30 -3.50
N ASN A 16 -10.81 10.60 -2.32
CA ASN A 16 -11.58 10.86 -1.09
C ASN A 16 -12.35 9.66 -0.50
N ALA A 17 -12.00 8.44 -0.90
CA ALA A 17 -12.57 7.23 -0.32
C ALA A 17 -11.48 6.20 -0.02
N ASP A 18 -11.77 5.34 0.95
CA ASP A 18 -10.90 4.25 1.37
C ASP A 18 -11.27 2.98 0.61
N PHE A 19 -10.24 2.25 0.19
CA PHE A 19 -10.37 1.05 -0.63
C PHE A 19 -9.44 -0.03 -0.13
N THR A 20 -9.81 -1.28 -0.39
CA THR A 20 -8.96 -2.46 -0.19
C THR A 20 -8.64 -3.05 -1.55
N LYS A 21 -7.35 -3.29 -1.84
CA LYS A 21 -6.95 -3.90 -3.11
C LYS A 21 -7.33 -5.38 -3.13
N THR A 22 -8.14 -5.78 -4.09
CA THR A 22 -8.60 -7.17 -4.25
C THR A 22 -8.04 -7.86 -5.49
N GLY A 23 -7.42 -7.10 -6.40
CA GLY A 23 -6.82 -7.64 -7.62
C GLY A 23 -5.86 -6.69 -8.31
N PRO A 24 -5.35 -7.05 -9.51
CA PRO A 24 -4.31 -6.30 -10.22
C PRO A 24 -4.78 -4.91 -10.70
N LEU A 25 -6.08 -4.76 -10.92
CA LEU A 25 -6.77 -3.52 -11.28
C LEU A 25 -8.06 -3.35 -10.47
N GLN A 26 -8.28 -4.19 -9.45
CA GLN A 26 -9.54 -4.25 -8.73
C GLN A 26 -9.35 -3.85 -7.27
N ALA A 27 -10.27 -3.04 -6.77
CA ALA A 27 -10.34 -2.66 -5.37
C ALA A 27 -11.80 -2.55 -4.92
N VAL A 28 -12.06 -2.81 -3.65
CA VAL A 28 -13.39 -2.72 -3.05
C VAL A 28 -13.39 -1.52 -2.11
N ALA A 29 -14.38 -0.63 -2.23
CA ALA A 29 -14.48 0.54 -1.36
C ALA A 29 -14.97 0.13 0.03
N ASP A 30 -14.48 0.80 1.07
CA ASP A 30 -14.95 0.61 2.43
C ASP A 30 -16.43 1.05 2.51
N GLY A 31 -17.32 0.10 2.80
CA GLY A 31 -18.77 0.31 2.76
C GLY A 31 -19.48 -0.08 1.46
N SER A 32 -18.75 -0.61 0.46
CA SER A 32 -19.35 -1.22 -0.74
C SER A 32 -18.88 -2.67 -0.91
N SER A 33 -19.77 -3.56 -1.32
CA SER A 33 -19.39 -4.94 -1.69
C SER A 33 -18.97 -5.06 -3.16
N SER A 34 -19.01 -3.97 -3.92
CA SER A 34 -18.72 -3.96 -5.36
C SER A 34 -17.25 -3.66 -5.63
N ALA A 35 -16.63 -4.48 -6.46
CA ALA A 35 -15.29 -4.25 -6.96
C ALA A 35 -15.29 -3.12 -8.01
N GLN A 36 -14.38 -2.18 -7.84
CA GLN A 36 -14.13 -1.07 -8.77
C GLN A 36 -12.80 -1.25 -9.48
N LEU A 37 -12.73 -0.74 -10.71
CA LEU A 37 -11.51 -0.74 -11.50
C LEU A 37 -10.68 0.51 -11.19
N ILE A 38 -9.46 0.31 -10.69
CA ILE A 38 -8.48 1.37 -10.41
C ILE A 38 -7.34 1.24 -11.41
N MET A 39 -6.98 2.35 -12.04
CA MET A 39 -5.87 2.37 -13.00
C MET A 39 -4.55 2.00 -12.31
N ARG A 40 -3.73 1.18 -12.96
CA ARG A 40 -2.39 0.79 -12.48
C ARG A 40 -1.51 1.99 -12.08
N SER A 41 -1.58 3.06 -12.87
CA SER A 41 -0.81 4.30 -12.69
C SER A 41 -1.48 5.33 -11.77
N ALA A 42 -2.63 5.00 -11.16
CA ALA A 42 -3.33 5.89 -10.25
C ALA A 42 -2.47 6.16 -9.00
N GLU A 43 -2.50 7.41 -8.54
CA GLU A 43 -1.84 7.81 -7.30
C GLU A 43 -2.73 7.49 -6.11
N VAL A 44 -2.16 6.73 -5.17
CA VAL A 44 -2.86 6.25 -3.98
C VAL A 44 -1.98 6.47 -2.75
N ARG A 45 -2.63 6.57 -1.59
CA ARG A 45 -1.96 6.62 -0.29
C ARG A 45 -2.30 5.35 0.48
N THR A 46 -1.31 4.59 0.95
CA THR A 46 -1.57 3.48 1.86
C THR A 46 -2.13 4.01 3.17
N LEU A 47 -3.10 3.29 3.72
CA LEU A 47 -3.62 3.57 5.06
C LEU A 47 -3.00 2.63 6.10
N ASP A 48 -2.59 1.43 5.65
CA ASP A 48 -1.91 0.43 6.45
C ASP A 48 -0.38 0.61 6.30
N GLU A 49 0.14 1.74 6.74
CA GLU A 49 1.60 1.92 6.91
C GLU A 49 2.08 1.19 8.19
N GLN A 50 1.83 -0.12 8.31
CA GLN A 50 2.60 -0.94 9.24
C GLN A 50 3.75 -1.63 8.53
N ALA A 51 4.94 -1.13 8.90
CA ALA A 51 6.26 -1.64 8.59
C ALA A 51 6.68 -1.43 7.12
N GLU A 52 7.28 -0.27 6.90
CA GLU A 52 8.48 -0.20 6.08
C GLU A 52 9.28 -1.50 6.22
N PRO A 53 9.76 -2.15 5.13
CA PRO A 53 11.01 -2.87 5.24
C PRO A 53 12.04 -1.77 5.45
N ASN A 54 12.22 -1.40 6.72
CA ASN A 54 13.28 -0.53 7.15
C ASN A 54 14.56 -1.09 6.51
N SER A 55 15.00 -0.40 5.46
CA SER A 55 16.31 -0.58 4.87
C SER A 55 17.31 0.04 5.84
N THR A 56 17.29 -0.40 7.10
CA THR A 56 18.45 -0.28 7.98
C THR A 56 19.40 -1.33 7.49
N GLY A 57 20.13 -0.94 6.45
CA GLY A 57 21.35 -1.59 6.07
C GLY A 57 22.16 -1.83 7.34
N LEU A 58 22.59 -3.07 7.49
CA LEU A 58 23.59 -3.46 8.45
C LEU A 58 24.75 -2.48 8.39
N SER A 59 25.08 -1.89 9.53
CA SER A 59 26.45 -1.49 9.84
C SER A 59 26.68 -1.76 11.31
N VAL A 60 26.79 -3.06 11.61
CA VAL A 60 27.59 -3.52 12.74
C VAL A 60 29.03 -3.06 12.50
N ARG A 61 29.43 -1.93 13.09
CA ARG A 61 30.85 -1.57 13.18
C ARG A 61 31.15 -1.13 14.61
N GLU A 62 31.80 -2.07 15.29
CA GLU A 62 32.87 -1.88 16.28
C GLU A 62 32.99 -0.49 16.90
N GLN A 63 32.83 -0.44 18.23
CA GLN A 63 33.81 0.28 19.03
C GLN A 63 33.95 -0.38 20.41
N LEU A 64 35.05 -1.11 20.57
CA LEU A 64 35.67 -1.37 21.86
C LEU A 64 36.18 -0.04 22.43
N HIS A 65 36.01 0.18 23.74
CA HIS A 65 37.05 0.58 24.70
C HIS A 65 36.42 0.85 26.07
#